data_AF-A0A150PIL1-F1
#
_entry.id   AF-A0A150PIL1-F1
#
_cell.length_a   1.000
_cell.length_b   1.000
_cell.length_c   1.000
_cell.angle_alpha   90.00
_cell.angle_beta   90.00
_cell.angle_gamma   90.00
#
_symmetry.space_group_name_H-M   'P 1'
#
loop_
_entity.id
_entity.type
_entity.pdbx_description
1 polymer ?
#
loop_
_entity_poly.entity_id
_entity_poly.type
_entity_poly.pdbx_seq_one_letter_code
_entity_poly.pdbx_strand_id
1 'polypeptide(L)'
;MNISIIDAWRAPEAREFFRNVWPMYVHEISGFDTDFYVLDEAGRWQPDIVDDWVSSVTPPGNLRAPRSEQDPMQPFQRAHVITSGTRPVGFVCVGLRPFRYMPDDVDFSIAEFFLIHGSRGTGAGRHALQLLLHRYPGRWHLRALHDNARAIRFWTKTLPLLGVRDLESRRESGDVTWRFVAEG
;
A
#
# COMPACT_ATOMS: atom_id res chain seq x y z
N MET A 1 -7.34 -17.81 -11.79
CA MET A 1 -7.57 -16.36 -11.77
C MET A 1 -6.28 -15.68 -12.20
N ASN A 2 -6.31 -14.85 -13.24
CA ASN A 2 -5.11 -14.19 -13.74
C ASN A 2 -4.95 -12.84 -13.03
N ILE A 3 -4.14 -12.78 -11.97
CA ILE A 3 -3.86 -11.52 -11.26
C ILE A 3 -2.52 -10.97 -11.75
N SER A 4 -2.44 -9.65 -11.95
CA SER A 4 -1.16 -8.96 -12.16
C SER A 4 -1.12 -7.64 -11.38
N ILE A 5 0.10 -7.11 -11.20
CA ILE A 5 0.34 -5.80 -10.60
C ILE A 5 1.04 -4.90 -11.60
N ILE A 6 0.46 -3.74 -11.88
CA ILE A 6 0.94 -2.78 -12.88
C ILE A 6 1.46 -1.55 -12.16
N ASP A 7 2.71 -1.19 -12.44
CA ASP A 7 3.36 -0.01 -11.87
C ASP A 7 2.70 1.27 -12.40
N ALA A 8 1.97 1.97 -11.53
CA ALA A 8 1.20 3.16 -11.89
C ALA A 8 2.09 4.36 -12.25
N TRP A 9 3.37 4.33 -11.87
CA TRP A 9 4.32 5.32 -12.36
C TRP A 9 4.62 5.14 -13.86
N ARG A 10 4.76 3.88 -14.32
CA ARG A 10 5.16 3.55 -15.69
C ARG A 10 4.00 3.46 -16.69
N ALA A 11 2.80 3.13 -16.23
CA ALA A 11 1.63 2.93 -17.08
C ALA A 11 0.60 4.06 -16.88
N PRO A 12 0.38 4.94 -17.88
CA PRO A 12 -0.58 6.05 -17.77
C PRO A 12 -2.00 5.63 -17.39
N GLU A 13 -2.50 4.52 -17.95
CA GLU A 13 -3.84 4.01 -17.69
C GLU A 13 -3.99 3.50 -16.25
N ALA A 14 -2.93 2.87 -15.71
CA ALA A 14 -2.88 2.46 -14.32
C ALA A 14 -2.83 3.68 -13.39
N ARG A 15 -2.07 4.73 -13.75
CA ARG A 15 -2.04 6.00 -13.01
C ARG A 15 -3.42 6.65 -12.94
N GLU A 16 -4.13 6.70 -14.06
CA GLU A 16 -5.47 7.27 -14.14
C GLU A 16 -6.48 6.46 -13.30
N PHE A 17 -6.45 5.13 -13.42
CA PHE A 17 -7.27 4.27 -12.57
C PHE A 17 -6.99 4.52 -11.08
N PHE A 18 -5.71 4.55 -10.68
CA PHE A 18 -5.32 4.78 -9.30
C PHE A 18 -5.86 6.12 -8.77
N ARG A 19 -5.73 7.20 -9.56
CA ARG A 19 -6.28 8.53 -9.22
C ARG A 19 -7.80 8.51 -9.03
N ASN A 20 -8.52 7.87 -9.95
CA ASN A 20 -9.98 7.83 -9.91
C ASN A 20 -10.53 6.94 -8.79
N VAL A 21 -9.76 5.95 -8.32
CA VAL A 21 -10.18 5.01 -7.27
C VAL A 21 -9.70 5.43 -5.88
N TRP A 22 -8.69 6.28 -5.77
CA TRP A 22 -8.20 6.81 -4.50
C TRP A 22 -9.30 7.39 -3.60
N PRO A 23 -10.25 8.22 -4.08
CA PRO A 23 -11.36 8.70 -3.27
C PRO A 23 -12.23 7.60 -2.66
N MET A 24 -12.37 6.45 -3.33
CA MET A 24 -13.13 5.31 -2.80
C MET A 24 -12.39 4.62 -1.66
N TYR A 25 -11.06 4.54 -1.76
CA TYR A 25 -10.22 4.08 -0.67
C TYR A 25 -10.31 5.01 0.53
N VAL A 26 -10.16 6.32 0.29
CA VAL A 26 -10.23 7.34 1.34
C VAL A 26 -11.60 7.31 2.04
N HIS A 27 -12.69 7.18 1.29
CA HIS A 27 -14.02 7.02 1.85
C HIS A 27 -14.16 5.77 2.74
N GLU A 28 -13.55 4.64 2.34
CA GLU A 28 -13.58 3.43 3.17
C GLU A 28 -12.75 3.59 4.44
N ILE A 29 -11.57 4.20 4.36
CA ILE A 29 -10.71 4.35 5.53
C ILE A 29 -11.19 5.44 6.50
N SER A 30 -11.90 6.48 6.01
CA SER A 30 -12.50 7.53 6.84
C SER A 30 -13.61 7.01 7.77
N GLY A 31 -14.04 5.77 7.59
CA GLY A 31 -15.00 5.10 8.48
C GLY A 31 -14.36 4.45 9.72
N PHE A 32 -13.04 4.55 9.88
CA PHE A 32 -12.29 4.03 11.03
C PHE A 32 -11.73 5.17 11.87
N ASP A 33 -11.12 4.85 13.02
CA ASP A 33 -10.51 5.80 13.94
C ASP A 33 -9.25 6.44 13.33
N THR A 34 -9.49 7.39 12.43
CA THR A 34 -8.49 8.22 11.77
C THR A 34 -9.06 9.60 11.42
N ASP A 35 -8.37 10.64 11.85
CA ASP A 35 -8.70 12.04 11.53
C ASP A 35 -7.85 12.58 10.35
N PHE A 36 -7.14 11.69 9.64
CA PHE A 36 -6.20 12.13 8.60
C PHE A 36 -6.91 12.68 7.36
N TYR A 37 -8.06 12.12 7.00
CA TYR A 37 -8.82 12.53 5.82
C TYR A 37 -10.13 13.21 6.20
N VAL A 38 -10.40 14.37 5.60
CA VAL A 38 -11.65 15.13 5.74
C VAL A 38 -12.25 15.38 4.37
N LEU A 39 -13.57 15.24 4.25
CA LEU A 39 -14.30 15.62 3.05
C LEU A 39 -14.64 17.12 3.12
N ASP A 40 -14.14 17.90 2.17
CA ASP A 40 -14.43 19.33 2.11
C ASP A 40 -15.84 19.64 1.57
N GLU A 41 -16.25 20.92 1.64
CA GLU A 41 -17.58 21.38 1.18
C GLU A 41 -17.82 21.15 -0.33
N ALA A 42 -16.75 20.96 -1.11
CA ALA A 42 -16.82 20.66 -2.54
C ALA A 42 -16.84 19.15 -2.83
N GLY A 43 -16.84 18.30 -1.80
CA GLY A 43 -16.83 16.85 -1.93
C GLY A 43 -15.47 16.27 -2.32
N ARG A 44 -14.37 16.96 -2.01
CA ARG A 44 -13.00 16.46 -2.23
C ARG A 44 -12.38 16.03 -0.92
N TRP A 45 -11.67 14.92 -0.95
CA TRP A 45 -10.93 14.44 0.21
C TRP A 45 -9.65 15.26 0.39
N GLN A 46 -9.37 15.66 1.63
CA GLN A 46 -8.19 16.42 2.04
C GLN A 46 -7.44 15.69 3.16
N PRO A 47 -6.09 15.64 3.14
CA PRO A 47 -5.25 16.07 2.03
C PRO A 47 -5.38 15.12 0.83
N ASP A 48 -5.39 15.66 -0.39
CA ASP A 48 -5.30 14.84 -1.60
C ASP A 48 -3.83 14.50 -1.90
N ILE A 49 -3.38 13.38 -1.36
CA ILE A 49 -2.01 12.87 -1.54
C ILE A 49 -1.89 11.84 -2.66
N VAL A 50 -2.88 11.73 -3.54
CA VAL A 50 -2.85 10.69 -4.58
C VAL A 50 -1.67 10.83 -5.53
N ASP A 51 -1.31 12.07 -5.87
CA ASP A 51 -0.22 12.34 -6.82
C ASP A 51 1.17 12.07 -6.24
N ASP A 52 1.31 12.10 -4.92
CA ASP A 52 2.53 11.69 -4.24
C ASP A 52 2.86 10.24 -4.63
N TRP A 53 1.89 9.32 -4.54
CA TRP A 53 2.09 7.88 -4.78
C TRP A 53 2.46 7.49 -6.22
N VAL A 54 2.28 8.39 -7.17
CA VAL A 54 2.59 8.18 -8.60
C VAL A 54 3.62 9.17 -9.16
N SER A 55 4.19 10.01 -8.29
CA SER A 55 5.24 10.93 -8.66
C SER A 55 6.48 10.20 -9.16
N SER A 56 7.17 10.76 -10.16
CA SER A 56 8.45 10.25 -10.64
C SER A 56 9.60 10.47 -9.66
N VAL A 57 9.44 11.44 -8.75
CA VAL A 57 10.42 11.77 -7.71
C VAL A 57 9.66 11.87 -6.40
N THR A 58 10.10 11.12 -5.38
CA THR A 58 9.49 11.22 -4.05
C THR A 58 9.66 12.65 -3.52
N PRO A 59 8.57 13.33 -3.12
CA PRO A 59 8.66 14.67 -2.56
C PRO A 59 9.65 14.71 -1.39
N PRO A 60 10.52 15.73 -1.29
CA PRO A 60 11.51 15.81 -0.20
C PRO A 60 10.89 15.73 1.20
N GLY A 61 9.66 16.25 1.36
CA GLY A 61 8.90 16.15 2.61
C GLY A 61 8.52 14.73 3.01
N ASN A 62 8.60 13.75 2.10
CA ASN A 62 8.30 12.34 2.32
C ASN A 62 9.57 11.48 2.51
N LEU A 63 10.76 12.08 2.50
CA LEU A 63 12.04 11.40 2.73
C LEU A 63 12.53 11.63 4.16
N ARG A 64 13.23 10.64 4.74
CA ARG A 64 13.87 10.78 6.07
C ARG A 64 15.06 11.73 6.08
N ALA A 65 15.75 11.83 4.94
CA ALA A 65 16.89 12.72 4.76
C ALA A 65 16.75 13.48 3.44
N PRO A 66 17.21 14.75 3.35
CA PRO A 66 17.10 15.58 2.14
C PRO A 66 17.82 15.00 0.91
N ARG A 67 18.75 14.06 1.12
CA ARG A 67 19.44 13.31 0.07
C ARG A 67 19.46 11.84 0.48
N SER A 68 18.82 11.00 -0.32
CA SER A 68 19.11 9.57 -0.28
C SER A 68 20.45 9.36 -0.97
N GLU A 69 21.34 8.53 -0.39
CA GLU A 69 22.50 7.99 -1.13
C GLU A 69 22.06 7.02 -2.24
N GLN A 70 20.80 6.58 -2.20
CA GLN A 70 20.14 5.81 -3.24
C GLN A 70 19.52 6.78 -4.26
N ASP A 71 19.63 6.44 -5.54
CA ASP A 71 19.32 7.28 -6.71
C ASP A 71 18.20 8.33 -6.49
N PRO A 72 18.55 9.63 -6.32
CA PRO A 72 17.58 10.70 -6.06
C PRO A 72 16.59 10.93 -7.21
N MET A 73 16.74 10.24 -8.34
CA MET A 73 15.87 10.32 -9.51
C MET A 73 14.72 9.30 -9.53
N GLN A 74 14.54 8.49 -8.48
CA GLN A 74 13.56 7.41 -8.48
C GLN A 74 12.57 7.46 -7.30
N PRO A 75 11.33 6.99 -7.49
CA PRO A 75 10.34 7.08 -6.44
C PRO A 75 10.51 5.96 -5.39
N PHE A 76 10.68 6.37 -4.14
CA PHE A 76 10.67 5.57 -2.91
C PHE A 76 9.26 5.35 -2.35
N GLN A 77 8.23 5.85 -3.03
CA GLN A 77 6.83 5.54 -2.75
C GLN A 77 6.18 5.16 -4.08
N ARG A 78 5.52 4.01 -4.15
CA ARG A 78 5.05 3.43 -5.41
C ARG A 78 3.65 2.87 -5.28
N ALA A 79 2.76 3.29 -6.17
CA ALA A 79 1.47 2.63 -6.38
C ALA A 79 1.55 1.54 -7.46
N HIS A 80 1.00 0.37 -7.16
CA HIS A 80 0.74 -0.70 -8.13
C HIS A 80 -0.76 -0.95 -8.25
N VAL A 81 -1.29 -0.88 -9.46
CA VAL A 81 -2.67 -1.27 -9.75
C VAL A 81 -2.78 -2.79 -9.85
N ILE A 82 -3.72 -3.35 -9.12
CA ILE A 82 -4.04 -4.77 -9.13
C ILE A 82 -5.06 -5.00 -10.24
N THR A 83 -4.80 -5.97 -11.13
CA THR A 83 -5.75 -6.35 -12.19
C THR A 83 -6.18 -7.80 -12.06
N SER A 84 -7.40 -8.08 -12.54
CA SER A 84 -7.93 -9.42 -12.77
C SER A 84 -8.22 -9.58 -14.26
N GLY A 85 -7.38 -10.36 -14.95
CA GLY A 85 -7.29 -10.32 -16.40
C GLY A 85 -6.85 -8.92 -16.86
N THR A 86 -7.65 -8.28 -17.70
CA THR A 86 -7.41 -6.90 -18.17
C THR A 86 -8.10 -5.84 -17.32
N ARG A 87 -8.90 -6.23 -16.32
CA ARG A 87 -9.70 -5.28 -15.54
C ARG A 87 -8.94 -4.85 -14.28
N PRO A 88 -8.72 -3.55 -14.04
CA PRO A 88 -8.19 -3.08 -12.77
C PRO A 88 -9.24 -3.23 -11.66
N VAL A 89 -8.82 -3.71 -10.50
CA VAL A 89 -9.69 -4.10 -9.37
C VAL A 89 -9.26 -3.52 -8.03
N GLY A 90 -8.19 -2.74 -8.00
CA GLY A 90 -7.67 -2.14 -6.78
C GLY A 90 -6.22 -1.72 -6.92
N PHE A 91 -5.57 -1.45 -5.82
CA PHE A 91 -4.18 -1.00 -5.79
C PHE A 91 -3.49 -1.36 -4.48
N VAL A 92 -2.16 -1.26 -4.49
CA VAL A 92 -1.31 -1.29 -3.31
C VAL A 92 -0.26 -0.20 -3.41
N CYS A 93 -0.10 0.56 -2.34
CA CYS A 93 0.95 1.56 -2.18
C CYS A 93 2.06 1.00 -1.29
N VAL A 94 3.29 1.11 -1.77
CA VAL A 94 4.49 0.61 -1.08
C VAL A 94 5.46 1.76 -0.84
N GLY A 95 5.87 1.93 0.40
CA GLY A 95 7.03 2.71 0.78
C GLY A 95 8.29 1.86 0.71
N LEU A 96 9.36 2.42 0.16
CA LEU A 96 10.70 1.85 0.09
C LEU A 96 11.61 2.74 0.93
N ARG A 97 12.56 2.18 1.69
CA ARG A 97 13.57 3.00 2.38
C ARG A 97 14.25 3.93 1.34
N PRO A 98 14.40 5.25 1.59
CA PRO A 98 14.23 5.97 2.86
C PRO A 98 12.92 6.78 2.97
N PHE A 99 11.79 6.28 2.46
CA PHE A 99 10.47 6.86 2.73
C PHE A 99 10.24 7.03 4.24
N ARG A 100 9.70 8.18 4.65
CA ARG A 100 9.69 8.55 6.08
C ARG A 100 8.61 7.85 6.90
N TYR A 101 7.51 7.43 6.28
CA TYR A 101 6.36 6.83 6.98
C TYR A 101 6.47 5.30 7.10
N MET A 102 7.65 4.82 7.50
CA MET A 102 7.94 3.40 7.74
C MET A 102 9.02 3.28 8.85
N PRO A 103 9.17 2.13 9.52
CA PRO A 103 10.23 1.91 10.52
C PRO A 103 11.65 1.91 9.94
N ASP A 104 12.65 2.26 10.75
CA ASP A 104 14.03 2.45 10.26
C ASP A 104 14.74 1.17 9.79
N ASP A 105 14.35 0.05 10.36
CA ASP A 105 14.96 -1.26 10.23
C ASP A 105 14.23 -2.20 9.25
N VAL A 106 13.35 -1.65 8.41
CA VAL A 106 12.74 -2.37 7.28
C VAL A 106 13.14 -1.77 5.94
N ASP A 107 13.02 -2.60 4.90
CA ASP A 107 13.34 -2.22 3.52
C ASP A 107 12.08 -1.71 2.80
N PHE A 108 10.91 -2.27 3.14
CA PHE A 108 9.62 -1.97 2.54
C PHE A 108 8.50 -1.81 3.58
N SER A 109 7.50 -0.99 3.26
CA SER A 109 6.23 -0.95 4.00
C SER A 109 5.05 -0.95 3.06
N ILE A 110 4.04 -1.78 3.32
CA ILE A 110 2.73 -1.61 2.69
C ILE A 110 2.05 -0.45 3.42
N ALA A 111 1.81 0.65 2.71
CA ALA A 111 1.18 1.84 3.25
C ALA A 111 -0.33 1.78 3.06
N GLU A 112 -0.77 1.57 1.82
CA GLU A 112 -2.19 1.55 1.45
C GLU A 112 -2.51 0.26 0.68
N PHE A 113 -3.66 -0.36 0.95
CA PHE A 113 -4.08 -1.57 0.25
C PHE A 113 -5.59 -1.59 0.05
N PHE A 114 -6.03 -1.57 -1.20
CA PHE A 114 -7.45 -1.46 -1.53
C PHE A 114 -7.85 -2.40 -2.67
N LEU A 115 -9.04 -2.96 -2.54
CA LEU A 115 -9.74 -3.69 -3.60
C LEU A 115 -11.18 -3.17 -3.69
N ILE A 116 -11.70 -2.97 -4.89
CA ILE A 116 -13.10 -2.63 -5.09
C ILE A 116 -14.01 -3.72 -4.49
N HIS A 117 -15.22 -3.34 -4.08
CA HIS A 117 -16.13 -4.23 -3.36
C HIS A 117 -16.33 -5.58 -4.06
N GLY A 118 -16.67 -5.55 -5.36
CA GLY A 118 -16.95 -6.75 -6.16
C GLY A 118 -15.76 -7.69 -6.39
N SER A 119 -14.54 -7.28 -6.03
CA SER A 119 -13.33 -8.13 -6.16
C SER A 119 -12.87 -8.72 -4.84
N ARG A 120 -13.56 -8.42 -3.73
CA ARG A 120 -13.26 -8.99 -2.40
C ARG A 120 -13.74 -10.44 -2.32
N GLY A 121 -13.09 -11.24 -1.47
CA GLY A 121 -13.42 -12.67 -1.32
C GLY A 121 -13.04 -13.57 -2.50
N THR A 122 -12.55 -13.01 -3.61
CA THR A 122 -12.11 -13.75 -4.81
C THR A 122 -10.70 -14.33 -4.70
N GLY A 123 -9.94 -13.92 -3.67
CA GLY A 123 -8.51 -14.21 -3.52
C GLY A 123 -7.59 -13.23 -4.27
N ALA A 124 -8.11 -12.21 -4.96
CA ALA A 124 -7.31 -11.27 -5.74
C ALA A 124 -6.21 -10.59 -4.89
N GLY A 125 -6.56 -10.18 -3.67
CA GLY A 125 -5.61 -9.52 -2.77
C GLY A 125 -4.44 -10.40 -2.34
N ARG A 126 -4.68 -11.70 -2.09
CA ARG A 126 -3.61 -12.64 -1.75
C ARG A 126 -2.62 -12.81 -2.90
N HIS A 127 -3.12 -13.01 -4.12
CA HIS A 127 -2.26 -13.20 -5.29
C HIS A 127 -1.51 -11.91 -5.64
N ALA A 128 -2.16 -10.75 -5.51
CA ALA A 128 -1.50 -9.45 -5.68
C ALA A 128 -0.36 -9.27 -4.67
N LEU A 129 -0.59 -9.64 -3.40
CA LEU A 129 0.43 -9.60 -2.36
C LEU A 129 1.58 -10.57 -2.66
N GLN A 130 1.30 -11.79 -3.11
CA GLN A 130 2.34 -12.74 -3.52
C GLN A 130 3.26 -12.17 -4.63
N LEU A 131 2.67 -11.56 -5.66
CA LEU A 131 3.41 -10.92 -6.75
C LEU A 131 4.21 -9.71 -6.25
N LEU A 132 3.65 -8.94 -5.33
CA LEU A 132 4.32 -7.80 -4.73
C LEU A 132 5.56 -8.23 -3.95
N LEU A 133 5.43 -9.26 -3.10
CA LEU A 133 6.52 -9.77 -2.29
C LEU A 133 7.65 -10.37 -3.15
N HIS A 134 7.33 -11.10 -4.22
CA HIS A 134 8.34 -11.58 -5.19
C HIS A 134 9.07 -10.42 -5.89
N ARG A 135 8.37 -9.33 -6.18
CA ARG A 135 8.96 -8.16 -6.84
C ARG A 135 9.91 -7.38 -5.92
N TYR A 136 9.71 -7.48 -4.61
CA TYR A 136 10.40 -6.70 -3.58
C TYR A 136 10.84 -7.61 -2.42
N PRO A 137 11.87 -8.45 -2.64
CA PRO A 137 12.42 -9.30 -1.59
C PRO A 137 13.13 -8.45 -0.53
N GLY A 138 12.90 -8.75 0.75
CA GLY A 138 13.47 -7.98 1.86
C GLY A 138 12.62 -7.99 3.13
N ARG A 139 12.93 -7.08 4.05
CA ARG A 139 12.21 -6.90 5.33
C ARG A 139 11.02 -5.97 5.15
N TRP A 140 9.86 -6.41 5.61
CA TRP A 140 8.60 -5.73 5.45
C TRP A 140 8.00 -5.28 6.78
N HIS A 141 7.27 -4.18 6.70
CA HIS A 141 6.35 -3.71 7.73
C HIS A 141 4.97 -3.44 7.11
N LEU A 142 3.90 -3.62 7.88
CA LEU A 142 2.62 -2.99 7.58
C LEU A 142 1.85 -2.74 8.88
N ARG A 143 0.97 -1.75 8.86
CA ARG A 143 0.08 -1.39 9.97
C ARG A 143 -1.38 -1.44 9.50
N ALA A 144 -2.27 -1.91 10.36
CA ALA A 144 -3.71 -1.80 10.17
C ALA A 144 -4.34 -1.11 11.39
N LEU A 145 -5.29 -0.20 11.12
CA LEU A 145 -6.07 0.47 12.15
C LEU A 145 -6.79 -0.56 13.03
N HIS A 146 -6.78 -0.33 14.33
CA HIS A 146 -7.24 -1.29 15.34
C HIS A 146 -8.71 -1.70 15.23
N ASP A 147 -9.56 -0.80 14.75
CA ASP A 147 -10.99 -0.98 14.53
C ASP A 147 -11.31 -1.45 13.09
N ASN A 148 -10.31 -1.50 12.20
CA ASN A 148 -10.43 -2.12 10.88
C ASN A 148 -10.30 -3.65 10.98
N ALA A 149 -11.31 -4.28 11.60
CA ALA A 149 -11.35 -5.72 11.84
C ALA A 149 -11.26 -6.55 10.55
N ARG A 150 -11.70 -6.00 9.40
CA ARG A 150 -11.59 -6.68 8.11
C ARG A 150 -10.16 -6.71 7.59
N ALA A 151 -9.43 -5.60 7.66
CA ALA A 151 -8.02 -5.55 7.30
C ALA A 151 -7.19 -6.47 8.22
N ILE A 152 -7.41 -6.39 9.53
CA ILE A 152 -6.73 -7.26 10.51
C ILE A 152 -6.94 -8.74 10.17
N ARG A 153 -8.19 -9.17 9.95
CA ARG A 153 -8.49 -10.55 9.54
C ARG A 153 -7.81 -10.92 8.22
N PHE A 154 -7.77 -10.01 7.25
CA PHE A 154 -7.12 -10.25 5.97
C PHE A 154 -5.61 -10.51 6.17
N TRP A 155 -4.89 -9.64 6.88
CA TRP A 155 -3.45 -9.79 7.07
C TRP A 155 -3.09 -11.02 7.90
N THR A 156 -3.78 -11.25 9.03
CA THR A 156 -3.59 -12.43 9.88
C THR A 156 -3.75 -13.74 9.13
N LYS A 157 -4.71 -13.82 8.20
CA LYS A 157 -4.94 -15.03 7.39
C LYS A 157 -4.02 -15.14 6.18
N THR A 158 -3.65 -14.01 5.58
CA THR A 158 -2.98 -14.01 4.27
C THR A 158 -1.49 -14.21 4.40
N LEU A 159 -0.82 -13.48 5.31
CA LEU A 159 0.66 -13.52 5.42
C LEU A 159 1.22 -14.92 5.65
N PRO A 160 0.66 -15.76 6.56
CA PRO A 160 1.16 -17.13 6.75
C PRO A 160 1.08 -18.02 5.50
N LEU A 161 0.18 -17.70 4.57
CA LEU A 161 0.00 -18.47 3.33
C LEU A 161 0.98 -18.06 2.22
N LEU A 162 1.78 -17.01 2.43
CA LEU A 162 2.69 -16.48 1.43
C LEU A 162 4.15 -16.95 1.59
N GLY A 163 4.42 -17.86 2.54
CA GLY A 163 5.76 -18.39 2.75
C GLY A 163 6.77 -17.36 3.28
N VAL A 164 6.29 -16.28 3.90
CA VAL A 164 7.16 -15.28 4.53
C VAL A 164 7.85 -15.85 5.77
N ARG A 165 9.08 -15.40 6.04
CA ARG A 165 9.84 -15.77 7.24
C ARG A 165 9.71 -14.72 8.33
N ASP A 166 10.05 -15.11 9.56
CA ASP A 166 10.12 -14.23 10.73
C ASP A 166 8.85 -13.37 10.92
N LEU A 167 7.68 -13.98 10.67
CA LEU A 167 6.39 -13.31 10.74
C LEU A 167 6.03 -13.03 12.20
N GLU A 168 6.06 -11.76 12.56
CA GLU A 168 5.63 -11.24 13.85
C GLU A 168 4.46 -10.29 13.68
N SER A 169 3.54 -10.29 14.65
CA SER A 169 2.50 -9.27 14.76
C SER A 169 2.45 -8.69 16.17
N ARG A 170 2.29 -7.37 16.28
CA ARG A 170 2.23 -6.66 17.57
C ARG A 170 1.02 -5.73 17.60
N ARG A 171 0.57 -5.40 18.81
CA ARG A 171 -0.40 -4.32 19.03
C ARG A 171 0.37 -3.11 19.55
N GLU A 172 0.29 -2.00 18.83
CA GLU A 172 1.06 -0.78 19.12
C GLU A 172 0.13 0.43 19.00
N SER A 173 -0.06 1.17 20.10
CA SER A 173 -0.96 2.32 20.16
C SER A 173 -2.39 2.01 19.67
N GLY A 174 -2.90 0.81 20.00
CA GLY A 174 -4.19 0.30 19.53
C GLY A 174 -4.07 -0.51 18.25
N ASP A 175 -3.33 -0.01 17.26
CA ASP A 175 -3.19 -0.60 15.92
C ASP A 175 -2.49 -1.95 15.94
N VAL A 176 -2.66 -2.71 14.86
CA VAL A 176 -1.94 -3.98 14.67
C VAL A 176 -0.86 -3.77 13.62
N THR A 177 0.38 -4.14 13.96
CA THR A 177 1.52 -4.11 13.04
C THR A 177 1.99 -5.52 12.73
N TRP A 178 2.51 -5.72 11.53
CA TRP A 178 3.18 -6.96 11.13
C TRP A 178 4.58 -6.64 10.63
N ARG A 179 5.51 -7.55 10.93
CA ARG A 179 6.88 -7.55 10.44
C ARG A 179 7.20 -8.93 9.92
N PHE A 180 7.88 -9.02 8.79
CA PHE A 180 8.24 -10.30 8.17
C PHE A 180 9.33 -10.11 7.12
N VAL A 181 9.90 -11.22 6.66
CA VAL A 181 10.87 -11.26 5.55
C VAL A 181 10.24 -11.96 4.36
N ALA A 182 10.28 -11.32 3.19
CA ALA A 182 9.89 -11.93 1.93
C ALA A 182 11.12 -12.40 1.16
N GLU A 183 11.10 -13.66 0.72
CA GLU A 183 12.11 -14.23 -0.18
C GLU A 183 11.58 -14.18 -1.62
N GLY A 184 12.47 -13.86 -2.56
CA GLY A 184 12.15 -13.70 -3.99
C GLY A 184 12.01 -15.01 -4.74
#